data_AF-A0A5C8MN08-F1
#
_entry.id   AF-A0A5C8MN08-F1
#
_cell.length_a   1.000
_cell.length_b   1.000
_cell.length_c   1.000
_cell.angle_alpha   90.00
_cell.angle_beta   90.00
_cell.angle_gamma   90.00
#
_symmetry.space_group_name_H-M   'P 1'
#
loop_
_entity.id
_entity.type
_entity.pdbx_description
1 polymer ?
#
loop_
_entity_poly.entity_id
_entity_poly.type
_entity_poly.pdbx_seq_one_letter_code
_entity_poly.pdbx_strand_id
1 'polypeptide(L)'
;MSEFKALVVNKTETDFTVNVQTVSMDDLPKGDVLIKVQYSSVNYKDGLASIPDGKIVKTYPFIPGIDLAGIVVSSDDPHFKEGDEVIATGYEIGVTHYG
;
A
#
# COMPACT_ATOMS: atom_id res chain seq x y z
N MET A 1 -10.74 14.86 -6.82
CA MET A 1 -10.84 14.11 -5.55
C MET A 1 -9.43 13.63 -5.24
N SER A 2 -8.78 14.22 -4.25
CA SER A 2 -7.38 13.98 -3.88
C SER A 2 -7.23 13.00 -2.71
N GLU A 3 -8.29 12.24 -2.38
CA GLU A 3 -8.34 11.35 -1.22
C GLU A 3 -8.92 9.99 -1.61
N PHE A 4 -8.51 8.95 -0.90
CA PHE A 4 -8.98 7.56 -1.08
C PHE A 4 -9.02 6.83 0.27
N LYS A 5 -9.62 5.63 0.31
CA LYS A 5 -9.65 4.79 1.51
C LYS A 5 -8.51 3.78 1.47
N ALA A 6 -7.80 3.62 2.59
CA ALA A 6 -6.77 2.62 2.77
C ALA A 6 -6.87 1.95 4.14
N LEU A 7 -6.42 0.70 4.26
CA LEU A 7 -6.15 0.10 5.57
C LEU A 7 -4.83 0.66 6.09
N VAL A 8 -4.85 1.30 7.24
CA VAL A 8 -3.67 1.92 7.84
C VAL A 8 -3.35 1.23 9.15
N VAL A 9 -2.12 0.73 9.24
CA VAL A 9 -1.51 0.25 10.48
C VAL A 9 -0.74 1.40 11.09
N ASN A 10 -0.98 1.68 12.37
CA ASN A 10 -0.27 2.73 13.10
C ASN A 10 0.17 2.24 14.48
N LYS A 11 1.31 2.72 14.96
CA LYS A 11 1.88 2.38 16.25
C LYS A 11 2.40 3.64 16.93
N THR A 12 1.99 3.84 18.17
CA THR A 12 2.49 4.88 19.09
C THR A 12 3.20 4.20 20.26
N GLU A 13 3.66 4.98 21.25
CA GLU A 13 4.29 4.41 22.45
C GLU A 13 3.33 3.51 23.25
N THR A 14 2.02 3.81 23.23
CA THR A 14 1.02 3.14 24.08
C THR A 14 -0.03 2.35 23.32
N ASP A 15 -0.10 2.49 21.99
CA ASP A 15 -1.20 1.94 21.21
C ASP A 15 -0.77 1.41 19.83
N PHE A 16 -1.52 0.43 19.33
CA PHE A 16 -1.36 -0.16 18.00
C PHE A 16 -2.74 -0.32 17.37
N THR A 17 -2.93 0.26 16.19
CA THR A 17 -4.23 0.31 15.52
C THR A 17 -4.14 -0.17 14.08
N VAL A 18 -5.23 -0.79 13.62
CA VAL A 18 -5.42 -1.24 12.23
C VAL A 18 -6.82 -0.83 11.81
N ASN A 19 -6.93 0.24 11.02
CA ASN A 19 -8.21 0.86 10.69
C ASN A 19 -8.28 1.25 9.21
N VAL A 20 -9.47 1.18 8.61
CA VAL A 20 -9.70 1.80 7.30
C VAL A 20 -9.86 3.31 7.51
N GLN A 21 -9.02 4.10 6.86
CA GLN A 21 -8.96 5.55 6.98
C GLN A 21 -9.03 6.22 5.61
N THR A 22 -9.43 7.49 5.58
CA THR A 22 -9.29 8.34 4.40
C THR A 22 -7.86 8.91 4.38
N VAL A 23 -7.17 8.77 3.25
CA VAL A 23 -5.76 9.14 3.06
C VAL A 23 -5.66 10.08 1.86
N SER A 24 -4.79 11.09 1.93
CA SER A 24 -4.52 11.98 0.80
C SER A 24 -3.61 11.30 -0.21
N MET A 25 -3.78 11.60 -1.50
CA MET A 25 -2.81 11.22 -2.53
C MET A 25 -1.41 11.78 -2.25
N ASP A 26 -1.32 12.91 -1.53
CA ASP A 26 -0.05 13.52 -1.12
C ASP A 26 0.68 12.74 -0.02
N ASP A 27 -0.02 11.82 0.66
CA ASP A 27 0.56 10.95 1.69
C ASP A 27 1.20 9.69 1.08
N LEU A 28 0.97 9.43 -0.21
CA LEU A 28 1.63 8.32 -0.91
C LEU A 28 3.12 8.62 -1.09
N PRO A 29 4.00 7.61 -0.94
CA PRO A 29 5.39 7.80 -1.29
C PRO A 29 5.56 8.03 -2.79
N LYS A 30 6.71 8.60 -3.17
CA LYS A 30 7.04 8.79 -4.58
C LYS A 30 7.19 7.44 -5.28
N GLY A 31 6.60 7.35 -6.47
CA GLY A 31 6.74 6.25 -7.40
C GLY A 31 6.48 6.72 -8.84
N ASP A 32 6.95 5.94 -9.81
CA ASP A 32 6.88 6.30 -11.22
C ASP A 32 5.53 5.94 -11.88
N VAL A 33 4.76 5.04 -11.26
CA VAL A 33 3.48 4.55 -11.78
C VAL A 33 2.42 4.65 -10.69
N LEU A 34 1.34 5.39 -10.96
CA LEU A 34 0.18 5.47 -10.09
C LEU A 34 -0.87 4.45 -10.54
N ILE A 35 -1.27 3.56 -9.64
CA ILE A 35 -2.20 2.47 -9.95
C ILE A 35 -3.48 2.62 -9.13
N LYS A 36 -4.63 2.61 -9.80
CA LYS A 36 -5.93 2.44 -9.15
C LYS A 36 -6.15 0.97 -8.86
N VAL A 37 -5.81 0.56 -7.64
CA VAL A 37 -5.97 -0.82 -7.17
C VAL A 37 -7.45 -1.23 -7.21
N GLN A 38 -7.72 -2.36 -7.87
CA GLN A 38 -9.05 -2.98 -7.92
C GLN A 38 -9.14 -4.18 -6.98
N TYR A 39 -8.06 -4.94 -6.87
CA TYR A 39 -7.98 -6.14 -6.05
C TYR A 39 -6.65 -6.21 -5.31
N SER A 40 -6.70 -6.84 -4.14
CA SER A 40 -5.56 -7.27 -3.36
C SER A 40 -5.90 -8.63 -2.74
N SER A 41 -4.98 -9.20 -1.98
CA SER A 41 -5.16 -10.48 -1.31
C SER A 41 -4.78 -10.38 0.17
N VAL A 42 -5.06 -11.43 0.95
CA VAL A 42 -4.63 -11.51 2.35
C VAL A 42 -3.75 -12.73 2.51
N ASN A 43 -2.45 -12.50 2.67
CA ASN A 43 -1.47 -13.53 2.93
C ASN A 43 -1.09 -13.59 4.42
N TYR A 44 -0.40 -14.66 4.81
CA TYR A 44 0.16 -14.77 6.16
C TYR A 44 1.08 -13.58 6.51
N LYS A 45 1.84 -13.08 5.53
CA LYS A 45 2.75 -11.93 5.72
C LYS A 45 1.98 -10.63 5.97
N ASP A 46 0.82 -10.43 5.34
CA ASP A 46 -0.06 -9.27 5.60
C ASP A 46 -0.65 -9.33 7.01
N GLY A 47 -0.97 -10.54 7.49
CA GLY A 47 -1.34 -10.78 8.89
C GLY A 47 -0.23 -10.38 9.86
N LEU A 48 1.02 -10.75 9.58
CA LEU A 48 2.18 -10.32 10.38
C LEU A 48 2.43 -8.81 10.28
N ALA A 49 2.16 -8.18 9.14
CA ALA A 49 2.25 -6.72 8.99
C ALA A 49 1.20 -5.97 9.83
N SER A 50 0.12 -6.64 10.21
CA SER A 50 -1.04 -6.08 10.92
C SER A 50 -1.03 -6.37 12.43
N ILE A 51 0.09 -6.82 12.99
CA ILE A 51 0.27 -7.06 14.44
C ILE A 51 1.57 -6.43 14.96
N PRO A 52 1.62 -5.95 16.21
CA PRO A 52 2.72 -5.12 16.71
C PRO A 52 4.10 -5.81 16.75
N ASP A 53 4.12 -7.15 16.86
CA ASP A 53 5.33 -7.97 17.00
C ASP A 53 5.58 -8.88 15.78
N GLY A 54 4.91 -8.62 14.65
CA GLY A 54 5.06 -9.45 13.45
C GLY A 54 6.36 -9.24 12.67
N LYS A 55 7.14 -8.22 13.03
CA LYS A 55 8.49 -7.91 12.48
C LYS A 55 8.55 -7.70 10.96
N ILE A 56 7.42 -7.42 10.32
CA ILE A 56 7.35 -7.06 8.89
C ILE A 56 7.46 -5.55 8.70
N VAL A 57 6.54 -4.78 9.31
CA VAL A 57 6.49 -3.32 9.22
C VAL A 57 7.52 -2.70 10.16
N LYS A 58 8.35 -1.82 9.62
CA LYS A 58 9.43 -1.13 10.37
C LYS A 58 9.15 0.34 10.65
N THR A 59 8.23 0.95 9.90
CA THR A 59 7.86 2.36 10.00
C THR A 59 6.34 2.50 10.08
N TYR A 60 5.85 3.48 10.82
CA TYR A 60 4.43 3.77 10.99
C TYR A 60 4.18 5.28 10.76
N PRO A 61 3.01 5.69 10.24
CA PRO A 61 1.91 4.84 9.74
C PRO A 61 2.29 4.08 8.45
N PHE A 62 1.58 2.98 8.16
CA PHE A 62 1.89 2.09 7.05
C PHE A 62 0.62 1.52 6.40
N ILE A 63 0.58 1.44 5.07
CA ILE A 63 -0.49 0.76 4.31
C ILE A 63 0.02 -0.64 3.92
N PRO A 64 -0.49 -1.73 4.54
CA PRO A 64 -0.04 -3.08 4.23
C PRO A 64 -0.67 -3.61 2.94
N GLY A 65 -0.13 -4.73 2.44
CA GLY A 65 -0.60 -5.41 1.24
C GLY A 65 0.56 -5.71 0.30
N ILE A 66 0.97 -6.97 0.22
CA ILE A 66 2.09 -7.38 -0.65
C ILE A 66 1.70 -7.63 -2.11
N ASP A 67 0.39 -7.63 -2.39
CA ASP A 67 -0.19 -7.92 -3.70
C ASP A 67 -1.16 -6.82 -4.12
N LEU A 68 -1.10 -6.39 -5.38
CA LEU A 68 -2.11 -5.54 -5.99
C LEU A 68 -2.36 -5.94 -7.45
N ALA A 69 -3.61 -5.76 -7.88
CA ALA A 69 -4.01 -5.78 -9.28
C ALA A 69 -4.93 -4.58 -9.56
N GLY A 70 -4.68 -3.85 -10.63
CA GLY A 70 -5.38 -2.60 -10.89
C GLY A 70 -5.11 -2.01 -12.26
N ILE A 71 -5.46 -0.73 -12.40
CA ILE A 71 -5.34 0.02 -13.66
C ILE A 71 -4.38 1.18 -13.45
N VAL A 72 -3.44 1.37 -14.39
CA VAL A 72 -2.56 2.54 -14.39
C VAL A 72 -3.38 3.80 -14.61
N VAL A 73 -3.22 4.78 -13.72
CA VAL A 73 -3.84 6.12 -13.79
C VAL A 73 -2.88 7.13 -14.41
N SER A 74 -1.59 7.04 -14.09
CA SER A 74 -0.53 7.86 -14.68
C SER A 74 0.81 7.13 -14.55
N SER A 75 1.74 7.42 -15.46
CA SER A 75 3.07 6.82 -15.46
C SER A 75 4.10 7.80 -16.03
N ASP A 76 5.24 7.92 -15.35
CA ASP A 76 6.47 8.53 -15.86
C ASP A 76 7.41 7.47 -16.50
N ASP A 77 7.11 6.17 -16.32
CA ASP A 77 7.82 5.07 -16.95
C ASP A 77 7.21 4.72 -18.32
N PRO A 78 8.00 4.70 -19.42
CA PRO A 78 7.49 4.45 -20.77
C PRO A 78 6.97 3.02 -21.02
N HIS A 79 7.23 2.07 -20.12
CA HIS A 79 6.73 0.69 -20.23
C HIS A 79 5.27 0.56 -19.80
N PHE A 80 4.72 1.55 -19.08
CA PHE A 80 3.34 1.55 -18.59
C PHE A 80 2.62 2.80 -19.07
N LYS A 81 1.37 2.65 -19.52
CA LYS A 81 0.52 3.78 -19.94
C LYS A 81 -0.81 3.76 -19.19
N GLU A 82 -1.44 4.93 -19.09
CA GLU A 82 -2.79 5.07 -18.55
C GLU A 82 -3.75 4.06 -19.22
N GLY A 83 -4.52 3.35 -18.38
CA GLY A 83 -5.47 2.34 -18.81
C GLY A 83 -4.93 0.90 -18.86
N ASP A 84 -3.62 0.68 -18.70
CA ASP A 84 -3.07 -0.68 -18.64
C ASP A 84 -3.53 -1.43 -17.39
N GLU A 85 -3.90 -2.70 -17.56
CA GLU A 85 -4.16 -3.64 -16.47
C GLU A 85 -2.83 -4.22 -15.98
N VAL A 86 -2.54 -4.05 -14.69
CA VAL A 86 -1.26 -4.43 -14.09
C VAL A 86 -1.43 -5.24 -12.83
N ILE A 87 -0.44 -6.08 -12.54
CA ILE A 87 -0.28 -6.81 -11.29
C ILE A 87 1.10 -6.47 -10.73
N ALA A 88 1.19 -6.18 -9.44
CA ALA A 88 2.45 -6.08 -8.72
C ALA A 88 2.40 -6.92 -7.44
N THR A 89 3.38 -7.81 -7.28
CA THR A 89 3.54 -8.66 -6.10
C THR A 89 5.01 -8.74 -5.70
N GLY A 90 5.30 -8.78 -4.40
CA GLY A 90 6.69 -8.86 -3.92
C GLY A 90 7.46 -7.54 -4.00
N TYR A 91 8.76 -7.58 -4.32
CA TYR A 91 9.65 -6.39 -4.44
C TYR A 91 9.57 -5.38 -3.27
N GLU A 92 9.41 -5.90 -2.05
CA GLU A 92 9.25 -5.11 -0.81
C GLU A 92 7.97 -4.26 -0.69
N ILE A 93 7.06 -4.34 -1.67
CA ILE A 93 5.71 -3.78 -1.60
C ILE A 93 5.00 -4.40 -0.39
N GLY A 94 4.36 -3.55 0.42
CA GLY A 94 3.68 -3.95 1.66
C GLY A 94 4.64 -4.36 2.79
N VAL A 95 5.96 -4.12 2.66
CA VAL A 95 6.97 -4.46 3.68
C VAL A 95 7.83 -3.25 4.07
N THR A 96 8.62 -2.72 3.13
CA THR A 96 9.46 -1.51 3.34
C THR A 96 8.92 -0.31 2.58
N HIS A 97 8.15 -0.58 1.50
CA HIS A 97 7.48 0.41 0.67
C HIS A 97 5.97 0.14 0.72
N TYR A 98 5.17 1.16 1.01
CA TYR A 98 3.71 1.10 0.98
C TYR A 98 3.18 2.03 -0.10
N GLY A 99 1.90 1.91 -0.46
CA GLY A 99 1.29 2.68 -1.54
C GLY A 99 0.70 1.76 -2.59
#